data_AF-A0A3G8Y9Q9-F1
#
_entry.id   AF-A0A3G8Y9Q9-F1
#
_cell.length_a   1.000
_cell.length_b   1.000
_cell.length_c   1.000
_cell.angle_alpha   90.00
_cell.angle_beta   90.00
_cell.angle_gamma   90.00
#
_symmetry.space_group_name_H-M   'P 1'
#
loop_
_entity.id
_entity.type
_entity.pdbx_description
1 polymer ?
#
loop_
_entity_poly.entity_id
_entity_poly.type
_entity_poly.pdbx_seq_one_letter_code
_entity_poly.pdbx_strand_id
1 'polypeptide(L)'
;MSAAARPRRIVSPLTRHRQFVAVMWVLGLVSLGALAYVMTLPLDWQTKLVAWIVLTLIADEAGNWFGYSAIVLGILPLGAISLAFWPFLPVASVPEQWWTIFPLIATALLACLVIKHAGGPFLLPFAAALFALPILAAAKLAPSVDATIKFPANPEFQKLAFIAAGIGLTVSLVRQVVAALLRRRAERLTG
;
A
#
# COMPACT_ATOMS: atom_id res chain seq x y z
N MET A 1 38.11 -10.55 43.22
CA MET A 1 36.76 -10.03 42.93
C MET A 1 36.27 -10.72 41.66
N SER A 2 35.36 -11.69 41.80
CA SER A 2 34.86 -12.50 40.68
C SER A 2 33.73 -11.75 39.97
N ALA A 3 33.91 -11.46 38.68
CA ALA A 3 32.90 -10.81 37.85
C ALA A 3 31.79 -11.84 37.55
N ALA A 4 30.67 -11.74 38.25
CA ALA A 4 29.49 -12.55 38.00
C ALA A 4 29.02 -12.34 36.55
N ALA A 5 29.18 -13.37 35.72
CA ALA A 5 28.70 -13.38 34.35
C ALA A 5 27.18 -13.17 34.35
N ARG A 6 26.71 -12.01 33.86
CA ARG A 6 25.27 -11.75 33.72
C ARG A 6 24.67 -12.82 32.80
N PRO A 7 23.61 -13.52 33.23
CA PRO A 7 22.95 -14.49 32.37
C PRO A 7 22.42 -13.78 31.12
N ARG A 8 22.91 -14.18 29.94
CA ARG A 8 22.34 -13.73 28.67
C ARG A 8 20.89 -14.20 28.66
N ARG A 9 19.93 -13.26 28.71
CA ARG A 9 18.52 -13.56 28.47
C ARG A 9 18.40 -14.12 27.05
N ILE A 10 18.35 -15.43 26.93
CA ILE A 10 18.02 -16.12 25.70
C ILE A 10 16.52 -15.87 25.49
N VAL A 11 16.19 -14.82 24.73
CA VAL A 11 14.81 -14.58 24.32
C VAL A 11 14.42 -15.74 23.40
N SER A 12 13.38 -16.49 23.78
CA SER A 12 12.94 -17.64 23.01
C SER A 12 12.52 -17.21 21.58
N PRO A 13 12.72 -18.05 20.56
CA PRO A 13 12.29 -17.76 19.19
C PRO A 13 10.81 -17.39 19.07
N LEU A 14 9.97 -18.03 19.90
CA LEU A 14 8.54 -17.76 19.99
C LEU A 14 8.23 -16.34 20.47
N THR A 15 8.96 -15.83 21.48
CA THR A 15 8.76 -14.46 21.98
C THR A 15 9.16 -13.43 20.92
N ARG A 16 10.27 -13.64 20.20
CA ARG A 16 10.67 -12.74 19.10
C ARG A 16 9.65 -12.72 17.97
N HIS A 17 9.13 -13.88 17.59
CA HIS A 17 8.09 -13.97 16.56
C HIS A 17 6.81 -13.24 16.98
N ARG A 18 6.34 -13.45 18.22
CA ARG A 18 5.14 -12.75 18.74
C ARG A 18 5.33 -11.24 18.80
N GLN A 19 6.50 -10.76 19.23
CA GLN A 19 6.83 -9.33 19.23
C GLN A 19 6.81 -8.75 17.81
N PHE A 20 7.41 -9.46 16.85
CA PHE A 20 7.38 -9.05 15.44
C PHE A 20 5.96 -8.95 14.90
N VAL A 21 5.14 -9.98 15.11
CA VAL A 21 3.73 -9.99 14.70
C VAL A 21 2.96 -8.82 15.34
N ALA A 22 3.17 -8.55 16.63
CA ALA A 22 2.54 -7.43 17.31
C ALA A 22 2.94 -6.07 16.69
N VAL A 23 4.22 -5.86 16.37
CA VAL A 23 4.69 -4.65 15.70
C VAL A 23 4.07 -4.49 14.31
N MET A 24 3.97 -5.57 13.54
CA MET A 24 3.32 -5.54 12.22
C MET A 24 1.82 -5.22 12.34
N TRP A 25 1.11 -5.78 13.31
CA TRP A 25 -0.28 -5.43 13.57
C TRP A 25 -0.45 -3.95 13.91
N VAL A 26 0.40 -3.41 14.80
CA VAL A 26 0.38 -1.98 15.13
C VAL A 26 0.65 -1.13 13.89
N LEU A 27 1.65 -1.49 13.07
CA LEU A 27 1.95 -0.79 11.83
C LEU A 27 0.76 -0.80 10.87
N GLY A 28 0.10 -1.95 10.69
CA GLY A 28 -1.08 -2.10 9.83
C GLY A 28 -2.25 -1.25 10.31
N LEU A 29 -2.57 -1.31 11.61
CA LEU A 29 -3.66 -0.53 12.20
C LEU A 29 -3.38 0.97 12.16
N VAL A 30 -2.16 1.41 12.46
CA VAL A 30 -1.75 2.82 12.36
C VAL A 30 -1.85 3.29 10.91
N SER A 31 -1.41 2.48 9.95
CA SER A 31 -1.49 2.83 8.52
C SER A 31 -2.94 2.95 8.05
N LEU A 32 -3.82 2.02 8.45
CA LEU A 32 -5.25 2.11 8.15
C LEU A 32 -5.91 3.32 8.82
N GLY A 33 -5.63 3.57 10.10
CA GLY A 33 -6.17 4.72 10.83
C GLY A 33 -5.72 6.05 10.23
N ALA A 34 -4.42 6.17 9.92
CA ALA A 34 -3.87 7.35 9.25
C ALA A 34 -4.49 7.54 7.86
N LEU A 35 -4.65 6.46 7.09
CA LEU A 35 -5.28 6.51 5.78
C LEU A 35 -6.75 6.95 5.88
N ALA A 36 -7.51 6.35 6.78
CA ALA A 36 -8.91 6.72 7.01
C ALA A 36 -9.03 8.20 7.39
N TYR A 37 -8.14 8.69 8.27
CA TYR A 37 -8.09 10.11 8.64
C TYR A 37 -7.74 11.03 7.46
N VAL A 38 -6.72 10.70 6.67
CA VAL A 38 -6.35 11.49 5.48
C VAL A 38 -7.49 11.53 4.44
N MET A 39 -8.22 10.42 4.29
CA MET A 39 -9.34 10.36 3.35
C MET A 39 -10.51 11.27 3.75
N THR A 40 -10.64 11.63 5.03
CA THR A 40 -11.74 12.47 5.52
C THR A 40 -11.39 13.96 5.57
N LEU A 41 -10.11 14.31 5.52
CA LEU A 41 -9.67 15.71 5.47
C LEU A 41 -10.01 16.36 4.11
N PRO A 42 -10.30 17.68 4.06
CA PRO A 42 -10.52 18.41 2.81
C PRO A 42 -9.21 18.74 2.08
N LEU A 43 -8.45 17.69 1.73
CA LEU A 43 -7.18 17.79 1.00
C LEU A 43 -7.41 17.76 -0.51
N ASP A 44 -6.45 18.30 -1.25
CA ASP A 44 -6.36 18.16 -2.69
C ASP A 44 -6.24 16.69 -3.12
N TRP A 45 -6.65 16.41 -4.36
CA TRP A 45 -6.64 15.04 -4.89
C TRP A 45 -5.21 14.49 -4.99
N GLN A 46 -4.21 15.35 -5.21
CA GLN A 46 -2.81 14.97 -5.27
C GLN A 46 -2.32 14.37 -3.96
N THR A 47 -2.52 15.07 -2.85
CA THR A 47 -2.08 14.59 -1.53
C THR A 47 -2.83 13.32 -1.14
N LYS A 48 -4.15 13.28 -1.39
CA LYS A 48 -4.94 12.07 -1.13
C LYS A 48 -4.43 10.88 -1.96
N LEU A 49 -4.14 11.07 -3.24
CA LEU A 49 -3.65 10.02 -4.13
C LEU A 49 -2.34 9.42 -3.62
N VAL A 50 -1.35 10.28 -3.34
CA VAL A 50 -0.03 9.84 -2.87
C VAL A 50 -0.16 9.14 -1.52
N ALA A 51 -0.87 9.74 -0.57
CA ALA A 51 -1.09 9.14 0.74
C ALA A 51 -1.81 7.79 0.62
N TRP A 52 -2.81 7.68 -0.24
CA TRP A 52 -3.55 6.44 -0.45
C TRP A 52 -2.67 5.32 -0.96
N ILE A 53 -1.91 5.56 -2.03
CA ILE A 53 -1.03 4.54 -2.60
C ILE A 53 0.06 4.14 -1.60
N VAL A 54 0.75 5.12 -0.99
CA VAL A 54 1.86 4.85 -0.07
C VAL A 54 1.38 4.12 1.18
N LEU A 55 0.33 4.61 1.83
CA LEU A 55 -0.21 3.96 3.03
C LEU A 55 -0.81 2.59 2.73
N THR A 56 -1.39 2.38 1.54
CA THR A 56 -1.85 1.05 1.11
C THR A 56 -0.68 0.07 1.01
N LEU A 57 0.42 0.48 0.37
CA LEU A 57 1.59 -0.39 0.21
C LEU A 57 2.31 -0.63 1.54
N ILE A 58 2.35 0.36 2.45
CA ILE A 58 2.87 0.17 3.82
C ILE A 58 1.98 -0.78 4.62
N ALA A 59 0.66 -0.58 4.57
CA ALA A 59 -0.31 -1.45 5.22
C ALA A 59 -0.17 -2.89 4.72
N ASP A 60 0.01 -3.09 3.42
CA ASP A 60 0.26 -4.40 2.84
C ASP A 60 1.51 -5.10 3.41
N GLU A 61 2.58 -4.35 3.72
CA GLU A 61 3.78 -4.94 4.36
C GLU A 61 3.55 -5.41 5.79
N ALA A 62 2.62 -4.77 6.52
CA ALA A 62 2.20 -5.19 7.85
C ALA A 62 1.37 -6.49 7.83
N GLY A 63 0.79 -6.81 6.68
CA GLY A 63 0.05 -8.05 6.47
C GLY A 63 -0.91 -7.90 5.30
N ASN A 64 -0.91 -8.88 4.41
CA ASN A 64 -1.61 -8.85 3.12
C ASN A 64 -3.05 -8.30 3.18
N TRP A 65 -3.82 -8.67 4.21
CA TRP A 65 -5.23 -8.24 4.36
C TRP A 65 -5.39 -6.75 4.65
N PHE A 66 -4.40 -6.11 5.30
CA PHE A 66 -4.38 -4.67 5.54
C PHE A 66 -4.27 -3.89 4.23
N GLY A 67 -3.50 -4.39 3.25
CA GLY A 67 -3.39 -3.80 1.91
C GLY A 67 -4.74 -3.77 1.19
N TYR A 68 -5.46 -4.90 1.18
CA TYR A 68 -6.81 -4.96 0.59
C TYR A 68 -7.81 -4.05 1.31
N SER A 69 -7.72 -3.97 2.64
CA SER A 69 -8.56 -3.08 3.44
C SER A 69 -8.27 -1.60 3.12
N ALA A 70 -7.00 -1.23 2.93
CA ALA A 70 -6.59 0.10 2.56
C ALA A 70 -7.08 0.52 1.16
N ILE A 71 -7.18 -0.41 0.20
CA ILE A 71 -7.81 -0.14 -1.10
C ILE A 71 -9.27 0.31 -0.91
N VAL A 72 -10.03 -0.40 -0.07
CA VAL A 72 -11.45 -0.06 0.19
C VAL A 72 -11.61 1.32 0.82
N LEU A 73 -10.65 1.76 1.64
CA LEU A 73 -10.67 3.11 2.23
C LEU A 73 -10.62 4.24 1.20
N GLY A 74 -10.19 3.97 -0.04
CA GLY A 74 -10.27 4.94 -1.14
C GLY A 74 -11.71 5.30 -1.57
N ILE A 75 -12.72 4.55 -1.11
CA ILE A 75 -14.14 4.87 -1.31
C ILE A 75 -14.58 6.01 -0.38
N LEU A 76 -13.91 6.23 0.75
CA LEU A 76 -14.33 7.22 1.75
C LEU A 76 -14.58 8.63 1.16
N PRO A 77 -13.71 9.17 0.29
CA PRO A 77 -13.96 10.47 -0.32
C PRO A 77 -15.17 10.51 -1.24
N LEU A 78 -15.71 9.37 -1.71
CA LEU A 78 -16.90 9.32 -2.58
C LEU A 78 -18.22 9.51 -1.81
N GLY A 79 -18.20 9.67 -0.49
CA GLY A 79 -19.38 9.94 0.33
C GLY A 79 -20.33 8.75 0.54
N ALA A 80 -20.17 7.65 -0.20
CA ALA A 80 -21.02 6.46 -0.10
C ALA A 80 -20.96 5.75 1.27
N ILE A 81 -19.83 5.83 1.98
CA ILE A 81 -19.64 5.21 3.30
C ILE A 81 -19.92 6.21 4.44
N SER A 82 -19.87 7.52 4.16
CA SER A 82 -20.02 8.59 5.15
C SER A 82 -21.42 8.70 5.74
N LEU A 83 -22.45 8.11 5.12
CA LEU A 83 -23.84 8.19 5.60
C LEU A 83 -24.27 7.04 6.52
N ALA A 84 -23.57 5.90 6.52
CA ALA A 84 -24.04 4.69 7.23
C ALA A 84 -23.21 4.29 8.46
N PHE A 85 -21.92 4.59 8.49
CA PHE A 85 -21.02 4.02 9.51
C PHE A 85 -20.38 5.04 10.46
N TRP A 86 -20.38 6.35 10.16
CA TRP A 86 -19.67 7.32 11.00
C TRP A 86 -20.21 8.75 10.93
N PRO A 87 -21.22 9.12 11.75
CA PRO A 87 -21.89 10.43 11.69
C PRO A 87 -21.00 11.61 12.11
N PHE A 88 -19.79 11.36 12.63
CA PHE A 88 -18.89 12.39 13.17
C PHE A 88 -17.81 12.84 12.19
N LEU A 89 -17.75 12.28 10.98
CA LEU A 89 -16.75 12.68 9.98
C LEU A 89 -17.34 13.77 9.07
N PRO A 90 -16.68 14.93 8.95
CA PRO A 90 -17.14 15.98 8.05
C PRO A 90 -17.18 15.43 6.62
N VAL A 91 -18.30 15.65 5.93
CA VAL A 91 -18.41 15.39 4.49
C VAL A 91 -17.54 16.41 3.78
N ALA A 92 -16.25 16.11 3.64
CA ALA A 92 -15.37 16.88 2.79
C ALA A 92 -15.90 16.78 1.34
N SER A 93 -15.87 17.89 0.62
CA SER A 93 -16.23 17.91 -0.80
C SER A 93 -15.39 16.88 -1.56
N VAL A 94 -16.06 15.96 -2.26
CA VAL A 94 -15.39 14.97 -3.10
C VAL A 94 -14.60 15.72 -4.18
N PRO A 95 -13.26 15.55 -4.28
CA PRO A 95 -12.54 16.10 -5.42
C PRO A 95 -13.10 15.49 -6.70
N GLU A 96 -13.47 16.30 -7.70
CA GLU A 96 -14.13 15.80 -8.92
C GLU A 96 -13.31 14.70 -9.62
N GLN A 97 -11.99 14.82 -9.57
CA GLN A 97 -11.04 13.86 -10.12
C GLN A 97 -11.15 12.47 -9.46
N TRP A 98 -11.61 12.42 -8.22
CA TRP A 98 -11.63 11.19 -7.42
C TRP A 98 -12.54 10.11 -8.01
N TRP A 99 -13.59 10.50 -8.74
CA TRP A 99 -14.46 9.60 -9.49
C TRP A 99 -13.71 8.80 -10.58
N THR A 100 -12.63 9.36 -11.13
CA THR A 100 -11.76 8.66 -12.06
C THR A 100 -10.59 7.98 -11.35
N ILE A 101 -10.00 8.65 -10.35
CA ILE A 101 -8.85 8.14 -9.59
C ILE A 101 -9.20 6.83 -8.89
N PHE A 102 -10.32 6.79 -8.15
CA PHE A 102 -10.68 5.64 -7.32
C PHE A 102 -10.74 4.32 -8.12
N PRO A 103 -11.58 4.16 -9.15
CA PRO A 103 -11.69 2.88 -9.84
C PRO A 103 -10.38 2.50 -10.53
N LEU A 104 -9.66 3.47 -11.09
CA LEU A 104 -8.42 3.22 -11.82
C LEU A 104 -7.27 2.80 -10.90
N ILE A 105 -7.07 3.52 -9.80
CA ILE A 105 -6.01 3.22 -8.84
C ILE A 105 -6.36 2.01 -7.98
N ALA A 106 -7.63 1.83 -7.59
CA ALA A 106 -8.05 0.64 -6.83
C ALA A 106 -7.81 -0.64 -7.63
N THR A 107 -8.18 -0.67 -8.92
CA THR A 107 -7.96 -1.83 -9.78
C THR A 107 -6.46 -2.09 -10.02
N ALA A 108 -5.68 -1.04 -10.27
CA ALA A 108 -4.22 -1.12 -10.41
C ALA A 108 -3.55 -1.65 -9.13
N LEU A 109 -3.93 -1.12 -7.95
CA LEU A 109 -3.44 -1.59 -6.65
C LEU A 109 -3.84 -3.04 -6.41
N LEU A 110 -5.09 -3.41 -6.68
CA LEU A 110 -5.57 -4.78 -6.50
C LEU A 110 -4.76 -5.77 -7.34
N ALA A 111 -4.59 -5.50 -8.63
CA ALA A 111 -3.78 -6.34 -9.52
C ALA A 111 -2.33 -6.43 -9.05
N CYS A 112 -1.75 -5.31 -8.63
CA CYS A 112 -0.40 -5.23 -8.07
C CYS A 112 -0.26 -6.10 -6.81
N LEU A 113 -1.19 -5.99 -5.84
CA LEU A 113 -1.16 -6.75 -4.59
C LEU A 113 -1.34 -8.24 -4.82
N VAL A 114 -2.27 -8.63 -5.70
CA VAL A 114 -2.50 -10.04 -6.05
C VAL A 114 -1.21 -10.68 -6.57
N ILE A 115 -0.52 -10.03 -7.50
CA ILE A 115 0.72 -10.56 -8.07
C ILE A 115 1.88 -10.54 -7.08
N LYS A 116 1.97 -9.49 -6.28
CA LYS A 116 2.96 -9.39 -5.19
C LYS A 116 2.77 -10.52 -4.17
N HIS A 117 1.54 -10.96 -3.90
CA HIS A 117 1.26 -12.05 -2.98
C HIS A 117 1.40 -13.43 -3.63
N ALA A 118 1.20 -13.52 -4.94
CA ALA A 118 1.29 -14.78 -5.67
C ALA A 118 2.73 -15.31 -5.84
N GLY A 119 3.78 -14.51 -5.63
CA GLY A 119 5.14 -15.03 -5.75
C GLY A 119 6.26 -14.15 -5.20
N GLY A 120 7.49 -14.62 -5.42
CA GLY A 120 8.71 -14.03 -4.86
C GLY A 120 9.19 -12.75 -5.57
N PRO A 121 10.41 -12.27 -5.25
CA PRO A 121 10.92 -10.96 -5.72
C PRO A 121 10.94 -10.77 -7.23
N PHE A 122 10.99 -11.86 -8.00
CA PHE A 122 10.96 -11.83 -9.46
C PHE A 122 9.60 -11.40 -10.04
N LEU A 123 8.52 -11.40 -9.24
CA LEU A 123 7.21 -10.92 -9.68
C LEU A 123 6.98 -9.42 -9.42
N LEU A 124 7.87 -8.73 -8.70
CA LEU A 124 7.71 -7.30 -8.45
C LEU A 124 7.73 -6.43 -9.72
N PRO A 125 8.55 -6.70 -10.75
CA PRO A 125 8.44 -6.00 -12.03
C PRO A 125 7.09 -6.19 -12.70
N PHE A 126 6.48 -7.38 -12.58
CA PHE A 126 5.15 -7.66 -13.11
C PHE A 126 4.06 -6.94 -12.32
N ALA A 127 4.20 -6.86 -10.99
CA ALA A 127 3.31 -6.06 -10.15
C ALA A 127 3.38 -4.58 -10.52
N ALA A 128 4.58 -4.04 -10.75
CA ALA A 128 4.78 -2.67 -11.24
C ALA A 128 4.12 -2.45 -12.61
N ALA A 129 4.30 -3.39 -13.54
CA ALA A 129 3.66 -3.33 -14.85
C ALA A 129 2.14 -3.37 -14.73
N LEU A 130 1.57 -4.22 -13.89
CA LEU A 130 0.13 -4.32 -13.69
C LEU A 130 -0.48 -3.14 -12.93
N PHE A 131 0.33 -2.40 -12.16
CA PHE A 131 -0.08 -1.10 -11.66
C PHE A 131 -0.09 -0.04 -12.76
N ALA A 132 0.96 0.02 -13.60
CA ALA A 132 1.12 1.07 -14.59
C ALA A 132 0.25 0.89 -15.84
N LEU A 133 0.09 -0.34 -16.32
CA LEU A 133 -0.59 -0.65 -17.58
C LEU A 133 -2.05 -0.18 -17.60
N PRO A 134 -2.89 -0.39 -16.57
CA PRO A 134 -4.25 0.13 -16.55
C PRO A 134 -4.29 1.66 -16.68
N ILE A 135 -3.36 2.37 -16.00
CA ILE A 135 -3.27 3.84 -16.04
C ILE A 135 -2.89 4.32 -17.45
N LEU A 136 -1.88 3.70 -18.06
CA LEU A 136 -1.44 4.04 -19.41
C LEU A 136 -2.47 3.66 -20.48
N ALA A 137 -3.14 2.51 -20.31
CA ALA A 137 -4.23 2.08 -21.17
C ALA A 137 -5.41 3.05 -21.07
N ALA A 138 -5.81 3.46 -19.87
CA ALA A 138 -6.85 4.47 -19.67
C ALA A 138 -6.48 5.80 -20.33
N ALA A 139 -5.21 6.25 -20.20
CA ALA A 139 -4.73 7.47 -20.86
C ALA A 139 -4.83 7.42 -22.39
N LYS A 140 -4.65 6.23 -22.98
CA LYS A 140 -4.71 6.03 -24.44
C LYS A 140 -6.13 5.77 -24.95
N LEU A 141 -6.93 5.00 -24.22
CA LEU A 141 -8.23 4.49 -24.66
C LEU A 141 -9.39 5.40 -24.27
N ALA A 142 -9.31 6.13 -23.15
CA ALA A 142 -10.42 6.99 -22.73
C ALA A 142 -10.84 8.00 -23.81
N PRO A 143 -9.93 8.69 -24.52
CA PRO A 143 -10.31 9.62 -25.60
C PRO A 143 -10.99 8.94 -26.80
N SER A 144 -10.77 7.64 -27.00
CA SER A 144 -11.41 6.88 -28.09
C SER A 144 -12.85 6.46 -27.76
N VAL A 145 -13.18 6.41 -26.46
CA VAL A 145 -14.53 6.12 -25.97
C VAL A 145 -15.31 7.44 -25.81
N ASP A 146 -14.67 8.45 -25.22
CA ASP A 146 -15.23 9.78 -25.03
C ASP A 146 -14.10 10.83 -24.97
N ALA A 147 -14.08 11.75 -25.96
CA ALA A 147 -13.08 12.80 -26.09
C ALA A 147 -13.07 13.83 -24.94
N THR A 148 -14.12 13.86 -24.11
CA THR A 148 -14.20 14.71 -22.92
C THR A 148 -13.41 14.14 -21.74
N ILE A 149 -13.13 12.83 -21.72
CA ILE A 149 -12.39 12.15 -20.65
C ILE A 149 -10.88 12.32 -20.86
N LYS A 150 -10.33 13.38 -20.27
CA LYS A 150 -8.89 13.72 -20.39
C LYS A 150 -8.06 13.43 -19.15
N PHE A 151 -8.71 13.22 -18.00
CA PHE A 151 -8.02 13.11 -16.72
C PHE A 151 -6.98 11.96 -16.65
N PRO A 152 -7.23 10.75 -17.18
CA PRO A 152 -6.22 9.68 -17.15
C PRO A 152 -4.92 10.02 -17.89
N ALA A 153 -4.97 10.92 -18.88
CA ALA A 153 -3.81 11.43 -19.60
C ALA A 153 -3.11 12.61 -18.92
N ASN A 154 -3.59 13.05 -17.75
CA ASN A 154 -2.99 14.13 -16.99
C ASN A 154 -1.56 13.74 -16.53
N PRO A 155 -0.52 14.52 -16.91
CA PRO A 155 0.87 14.20 -16.56
C PRO A 155 1.16 14.22 -15.05
N GLU A 156 0.52 15.11 -14.31
CA GLU A 156 0.66 15.22 -12.86
C GLU A 156 0.08 13.98 -12.17
N PHE A 157 -1.11 13.54 -12.58
CA PHE A 157 -1.73 12.31 -12.08
C PHE A 157 -0.82 11.09 -12.29
N GLN A 158 -0.33 10.88 -13.51
CA GLN A 158 0.55 9.75 -13.82
C GLN A 158 1.86 9.81 -13.03
N LYS A 159 2.49 10.99 -12.99
CA LYS A 159 3.73 11.22 -12.23
C LYS A 159 3.55 10.87 -10.75
N LEU A 160 2.51 11.40 -10.11
CA LEU A 160 2.26 11.16 -8.68
C LEU A 160 1.93 9.69 -8.40
N ALA A 161 1.09 9.07 -9.23
CA ALA A 161 0.74 7.66 -9.09
C ALA A 161 1.98 6.75 -9.21
N PHE A 162 2.84 6.99 -10.21
CA PHE A 162 4.03 6.17 -10.43
C PHE A 162 5.13 6.40 -9.39
N ILE A 163 5.32 7.65 -8.93
CA ILE A 163 6.27 7.93 -7.84
C ILE A 163 5.80 7.22 -6.56
N ALA A 164 4.52 7.36 -6.19
CA ALA A 164 3.98 6.74 -4.99
C ALA A 164 4.07 5.21 -5.03
N ALA A 165 3.70 4.60 -6.16
CA ALA A 165 3.84 3.15 -6.35
C ALA A 165 5.30 2.71 -6.35
N GLY A 166 6.18 3.48 -7.01
CA GLY A 166 7.61 3.22 -7.04
C GLY A 166 8.25 3.20 -5.65
N ILE A 167 7.86 4.13 -4.77
CA ILE A 167 8.31 4.16 -3.37
C ILE A 167 7.89 2.86 -2.67
N GLY A 168 6.60 2.52 -2.70
CA GLY A 168 6.10 1.34 -1.99
C GLY A 168 6.66 0.03 -2.52
N LEU A 169 6.77 -0.12 -3.85
CA LEU A 169 7.36 -1.32 -4.47
C LEU A 169 8.86 -1.45 -4.20
N THR A 170 9.58 -0.34 -4.09
CA THR A 170 11.00 -0.36 -3.69
C THR A 170 11.15 -0.87 -2.25
N VAL A 171 10.29 -0.42 -1.33
CA VAL A 171 10.25 -0.95 0.04
C VAL A 171 9.96 -2.46 0.03
N SER A 172 8.98 -2.91 -0.77
CA SER A 172 8.70 -4.34 -0.95
C SER A 172 9.91 -5.13 -1.45
N LEU A 173 10.61 -4.60 -2.45
CA LEU A 173 11.80 -5.23 -3.02
C LEU A 173 12.89 -5.41 -1.98
N VAL A 174 13.22 -4.34 -1.24
CA VAL A 174 14.24 -4.38 -0.19
C VAL A 174 13.90 -5.45 0.84
N ARG A 175 12.65 -5.51 1.31
CA ARG A 175 12.21 -6.53 2.26
C ARG A 175 12.37 -7.94 1.71
N GLN A 176 11.89 -8.19 0.49
CA GLN A 176 11.94 -9.52 -0.11
C GLN A 176 13.37 -10.00 -0.36
N VAL A 177 14.27 -9.09 -0.78
CA VAL A 177 15.71 -9.38 -0.92
C VAL A 177 16.34 -9.71 0.42
N VAL A 178 16.11 -8.90 1.46
CA VAL A 178 16.65 -9.16 2.80
C VAL A 178 16.15 -10.51 3.34
N ALA A 179 14.86 -10.80 3.19
CA ALA A 179 14.29 -12.08 3.62
C ALA A 179 14.93 -13.27 2.88
N ALA A 180 15.13 -13.17 1.56
CA ALA A 180 15.78 -14.21 0.77
C ALA A 180 17.25 -14.42 1.19
N LEU A 181 18.00 -13.34 1.45
CA LEU A 181 19.39 -13.41 1.91
C LEU A 181 19.50 -14.07 3.29
N LEU A 182 18.60 -13.73 4.22
CA LEU A 182 18.58 -14.32 5.56
C LEU A 182 18.24 -15.81 5.53
N ARG A 183 17.30 -16.24 4.67
CA ARG A 183 16.99 -17.67 4.47
C ARG A 183 18.18 -18.46 3.94
N ARG A 184 18.84 -17.95 2.89
CA ARG A 184 20.06 -18.56 2.33
C ARG A 184 21.19 -18.67 3.35
N ARG A 185 21.34 -17.68 4.24
CA ARG A 185 22.32 -17.74 5.33
C ARG A 185 21.97 -18.80 6.37
N ALA A 186 20.71 -18.93 6.74
CA ALA A 186 20.26 -19.95 7.67
C ALA A 186 20.49 -21.37 7.12
N GLU A 187 20.12 -21.61 5.85
CA GLU A 187 20.33 -22.89 5.17
C GLU A 187 21.82 -23.31 5.14
N ARG A 188 22.73 -22.37 4.88
CA ARG A 188 24.19 -22.60 4.90
C ARG A 188 24.78 -22.88 6.29
N LEU A 189 24.09 -22.51 7.36
CA LEU A 189 24.56 -22.76 8.74
C LEU A 189 24.03 -24.09 9.29
N THR A 190 23.02 -24.68 8.65
CA THR A 190 22.39 -25.94 9.06
C THR A 190 22.77 -27.15 8.19
N GLY A 191 23.45 -26.93 7.06
CA GLY A 191 24.01 -27.98 6.20
C GLY A 191 25.52 -27.95 6.22
#